data_AF-A0A382UF76-F1
#
_entry.id   AF-A0A382UF76-F1
#
_cell.length_a   1.000
_cell.length_b   1.000
_cell.length_c   1.000
_cell.angle_alpha   90.00
_cell.angle_beta   90.00
_cell.angle_gamma   90.00
#
_symmetry.space_group_name_H-M   'P 1'
#
loop_
_entity.id
_entity.type
_entity.pdbx_description
1 polymer ?
#
loop_
_entity_poly.entity_id
_entity_poly.type
_entity_poly.pdbx_seq_one_letter_code
_entity_poly.pdbx_strand_id
1 'polypeptide(L)'
;MFEYKVLEIDAENFSVDNQFSQAVLEGLCRENKSLPSWLIFDSRGSEIFKEITESPEYLPAVCEFEIFRTHIKFIVDLVSKQPFQLVELGSGDGGKTQILLENIVNKKINLQYYPIDISEGAIVSLVEELKSKYENTTLKVNGLVGDYFVGL
;
A
#
# COMPACT_ATOMS: atom_id res chain seq x y z
N MET A 1 -15.35 -6.97 7.65
CA MET A 1 -14.16 -7.60 8.25
C MET A 1 -12.99 -6.72 7.86
N PHE A 2 -12.31 -6.15 8.85
CA PHE A 2 -11.20 -5.21 8.69
C PHE A 2 -10.11 -5.70 9.63
N GLU A 3 -9.07 -6.28 9.06
CA GLU A 3 -7.98 -6.91 9.79
C GLU A 3 -6.67 -6.75 9.02
N TYR A 4 -5.55 -7.02 9.70
CA TYR A 4 -4.26 -7.13 9.04
C TYR A 4 -3.48 -8.32 9.61
N LYS A 5 -2.49 -8.79 8.85
CA LYS A 5 -1.52 -9.78 9.29
C LYS A 5 -0.11 -9.41 8.85
N VAL A 6 0.87 -9.70 9.70
CA VAL A 6 2.28 -9.69 9.33
C VAL A 6 2.60 -11.02 8.68
N LEU A 7 3.14 -10.99 7.46
CA LEU A 7 3.53 -12.18 6.75
C LEU A 7 4.88 -12.65 7.28
N GLU A 8 4.93 -13.87 7.81
CA GLU A 8 6.19 -14.51 8.16
C GLU A 8 6.92 -14.89 6.87
N ILE A 9 8.18 -14.45 6.77
CA ILE A 9 9.12 -14.99 5.80
C ILE A 9 9.63 -16.29 6.44
N ASP A 10 9.38 -17.45 5.82
CA ASP A 10 9.77 -18.76 6.35
C ASP A 10 11.20 -18.71 6.95
N ALA A 11 11.38 -19.21 8.18
CA ALA A 11 12.63 -19.12 8.94
C ALA A 11 13.86 -19.76 8.26
N GLU A 12 13.69 -20.48 7.15
CA GLU A 12 14.77 -20.98 6.30
C GLU A 12 15.27 -19.93 5.27
N ASN A 13 14.55 -18.81 5.10
CA ASN A 13 14.89 -17.68 4.22
C ASN A 13 14.65 -16.33 4.93
N PHE A 14 15.74 -15.61 5.23
CA PHE A 14 15.80 -14.14 5.35
C PHE A 14 14.82 -13.42 6.30
N SER A 15 15.23 -13.20 7.56
CA SER A 15 14.60 -12.16 8.39
C SER A 15 14.85 -10.76 7.83
N VAL A 16 13.93 -9.82 8.08
CA VAL A 16 14.06 -8.39 7.70
C VAL A 16 15.38 -7.81 8.22
N ASP A 17 15.77 -8.15 9.45
CA ASP A 17 17.06 -7.73 10.04
C ASP A 17 18.27 -8.28 9.25
N ASN A 18 18.18 -9.52 8.75
CA ASN A 18 19.22 -10.11 7.94
C ASN A 18 19.33 -9.41 6.58
N GLN A 19 18.20 -9.18 5.91
CA GLN A 19 18.17 -8.42 4.65
C GLN A 19 18.72 -7.00 4.81
N PHE A 20 18.36 -6.31 5.90
CA PHE A 20 18.89 -4.99 6.24
C PHE A 20 20.41 -5.02 6.42
N SER A 21 20.90 -5.90 7.31
CA SER A 21 22.33 -5.97 7.62
C SER A 21 23.17 -6.34 6.41
N GLN A 22 22.69 -7.27 5.57
CA GLN A 22 23.34 -7.68 4.34
C GLN A 22 23.36 -6.55 3.31
N ALA A 23 22.22 -5.88 3.09
CA ALA A 23 22.13 -4.75 2.16
C ALA A 23 23.08 -3.61 2.55
N VAL A 24 23.20 -3.32 3.84
CA VAL A 24 24.13 -2.31 4.37
C VAL A 24 25.58 -2.74 4.18
N LEU A 25 25.93 -3.98 4.56
CA LEU A 25 27.28 -4.51 4.42
C LEU A 25 27.73 -4.48 2.95
N GLU A 26 26.96 -5.09 2.06
CA GLU A 26 27.26 -5.14 0.62
C GLU A 26 27.32 -3.75 0.02
N GLY A 27 26.36 -2.88 0.35
CA GLY A 27 26.27 -1.53 -0.18
C GLY A 27 27.43 -0.63 0.21
N LEU A 28 27.89 -0.72 1.46
CA LEU A 28 28.97 0.11 1.99
C LEU A 28 30.37 -0.45 1.67
N CYS A 29 30.49 -1.75 1.38
CA CYS A 29 31.73 -2.38 0.94
C CYS A 29 32.07 -2.15 -0.55
N ARG A 30 31.12 -1.67 -1.36
CA ARG A 30 31.37 -1.33 -2.77
C ARG A 30 32.34 -0.16 -2.92
N GLU A 31 33.08 -0.16 -4.03
CA GLU A 31 33.93 0.98 -4.43
C GLU A 31 33.07 2.25 -4.58
N ASN A 32 31.98 2.15 -5.35
CA ASN A 32 30.91 3.15 -5.39
C ASN A 32 29.79 2.76 -4.43
N LYS A 33 29.77 3.41 -3.26
CA LYS A 33 28.81 3.09 -2.18
C LYS A 33 27.38 3.38 -2.62
N SER A 34 26.49 2.44 -2.36
CA SER A 34 25.08 2.54 -2.72
C SER A 34 24.23 1.75 -1.73
N LEU A 35 23.08 2.28 -1.34
CA LEU A 35 22.10 1.56 -0.53
C LEU A 35 20.80 1.39 -1.32
N PRO A 36 20.08 0.27 -1.16
CA PRO A 36 18.75 0.11 -1.75
C PRO A 36 17.77 1.19 -1.26
N SER A 37 16.87 1.65 -2.14
CA SER A 37 15.89 2.68 -1.79
C SER A 37 14.87 2.21 -0.77
N TRP A 38 14.54 0.92 -0.70
CA TRP A 38 13.55 0.40 0.26
C TRP A 38 13.92 0.67 1.72
N LEU A 39 15.22 0.86 2.02
CA LEU A 39 15.71 1.21 3.35
C LEU A 39 15.22 2.57 3.87
N ILE A 40 14.75 3.46 2.99
CA ILE A 40 14.24 4.77 3.39
C ILE A 40 12.76 4.74 3.78
N PHE A 41 12.09 3.60 3.69
CA PHE A 41 10.65 3.47 3.96
C PHE A 41 10.37 2.77 5.29
N ASP A 42 11.06 3.18 6.35
CA ASP A 42 10.59 2.92 7.72
C ASP A 42 9.37 3.81 8.03
N SER A 43 8.85 3.76 9.27
CA SER A 43 7.70 4.58 9.66
C SER A 43 7.93 6.07 9.41
N ARG A 44 9.13 6.59 9.73
CA ARG A 44 9.43 8.02 9.58
C ARG A 44 9.63 8.42 8.13
N GLY A 45 10.31 7.58 7.35
CA GLY A 45 10.54 7.83 5.93
C GLY A 45 9.26 7.74 5.12
N SER A 46 8.31 6.90 5.54
CA SER A 46 6.96 6.86 4.97
C SER A 46 6.20 8.17 5.20
N GLU A 47 6.27 8.73 6.42
CA GLU A 47 5.70 10.06 6.72
C GLU A 47 6.34 11.17 5.87
N ILE A 48 7.68 11.16 5.74
CA ILE A 48 8.39 12.14 4.90
C ILE A 48 7.98 12.00 3.44
N PHE A 49 7.84 10.78 2.93
CA PHE A 49 7.39 10.57 1.55
C PHE A 49 5.97 11.08 1.33
N LYS A 50 5.09 10.92 2.33
CA LYS A 50 3.75 11.53 2.29
C LYS A 50 3.83 13.06 2.17
N GLU A 51 4.65 13.72 2.98
CA GLU A 51 4.89 15.17 2.88
C GLU A 51 5.43 15.56 1.49
N ILE A 52 6.33 14.76 0.91
CA ILE A 52 6.82 14.97 -0.47
C ILE A 52 5.67 14.90 -1.47
N THR A 53 4.75 13.93 -1.34
CA THR A 53 3.61 13.81 -2.27
C THR A 53 2.61 14.95 -2.19
N GLU A 54 2.61 15.71 -1.10
CA GLU A 54 1.77 16.90 -0.89
C GLU A 54 2.43 18.20 -1.37
N SER A 55 3.74 18.17 -1.69
CA SER A 55 4.48 19.33 -2.18
C SER A 55 4.03 19.73 -3.60
N PRO A 56 3.86 21.03 -3.87
CA PRO A 56 3.44 21.52 -5.19
C PRO A 56 4.48 21.26 -6.28
N GLU A 57 5.75 21.03 -5.93
CA GLU A 57 6.83 20.69 -6.84
C GLU A 57 6.80 19.20 -7.25
N TYR A 58 6.20 18.33 -6.44
CA TYR A 58 6.11 16.89 -6.71
C TYR A 58 4.82 16.52 -7.46
N LEU A 59 4.82 16.78 -8.76
CA LEU A 59 3.67 16.54 -9.64
C LEU A 59 3.17 15.09 -9.74
N PRO A 60 3.99 14.01 -9.61
CA PRO A 60 3.51 12.65 -9.86
C PRO A 60 2.27 12.26 -9.06
N ALA A 61 2.24 12.57 -7.76
CA ALA A 61 1.10 12.26 -6.91
C ALA A 61 -0.15 13.06 -7.33
N VAL A 62 0.00 14.36 -7.59
CA VAL A 62 -1.08 15.26 -8.00
C VAL A 62 -1.70 14.79 -9.32
N CYS A 63 -0.88 14.48 -10.32
CA CYS A 63 -1.34 14.02 -11.62
C CYS A 63 -2.09 12.68 -11.51
N GLU A 64 -1.62 11.74 -10.69
CA GLU A 64 -2.32 10.48 -10.50
C GLU A 64 -3.67 10.67 -9.80
N PHE A 65 -3.72 11.50 -8.75
CA PHE A 65 -4.98 11.89 -8.12
C PHE A 65 -5.96 12.54 -9.10
N GLU A 66 -5.47 13.40 -10.00
CA GLU A 66 -6.28 14.01 -11.05
C GLU A 66 -6.87 12.97 -12.00
N ILE A 67 -6.06 12.00 -12.45
CA ILE A 67 -6.51 10.91 -13.34
C ILE A 67 -7.59 10.09 -12.63
N PHE A 68 -7.36 9.67 -11.38
CA PHE A 68 -8.35 8.94 -10.60
C PHE A 68 -9.65 9.74 -10.49
N ARG A 69 -9.60 10.99 -10.00
CA ARG A 69 -10.81 11.82 -9.82
C ARG A 69 -11.58 12.04 -11.13
N THR A 70 -10.87 12.25 -12.22
CA THR A 70 -11.47 12.53 -13.54
C THR A 70 -12.11 11.27 -14.15
N HIS A 71 -11.45 10.12 -14.02
CA HIS A 71 -11.81 8.91 -14.75
C HIS A 71 -12.39 7.78 -13.87
N ILE A 72 -12.62 8.01 -12.57
CA ILE A 72 -12.98 6.92 -11.64
C ILE A 72 -14.22 6.13 -12.07
N LYS A 73 -15.25 6.80 -12.60
CA LYS A 73 -16.48 6.14 -13.04
C LYS A 73 -16.20 5.15 -14.16
N PHE A 74 -15.40 5.57 -15.14
CA PHE A 74 -14.96 4.75 -16.26
C PHE A 74 -14.10 3.58 -15.79
N ILE A 75 -13.12 3.82 -14.92
CA ILE A 75 -12.27 2.77 -14.34
C ILE A 75 -13.13 1.71 -13.64
N VAL A 76 -14.04 2.13 -12.76
CA VAL A 76 -14.92 1.21 -12.01
C VAL A 76 -15.83 0.42 -12.95
N ASP A 77 -16.34 1.04 -14.01
CA ASP A 77 -17.17 0.34 -15.00
C ASP A 77 -16.39 -0.68 -15.83
N LEU A 78 -15.08 -0.48 -16.02
CA LEU A 78 -14.19 -1.43 -16.70
C LEU A 78 -13.77 -2.61 -15.82
N VAL A 79 -13.54 -2.40 -14.52
CA VAL A 79 -12.96 -3.43 -13.64
C VAL A 79 -13.87 -4.65 -13.52
N SER A 80 -15.06 -4.49 -12.93
CA SER A 80 -16.04 -5.57 -12.81
C SER A 80 -17.35 -5.07 -12.24
N LYS A 81 -18.47 -5.63 -12.72
CA LYS A 81 -19.79 -5.51 -12.07
C LYS A 81 -20.08 -6.69 -11.13
N GLN A 82 -19.21 -7.70 -11.12
CA GLN A 82 -19.29 -8.87 -10.25
C GLN A 82 -18.36 -8.71 -9.05
N PRO A 83 -18.54 -9.49 -7.98
CA PRO A 83 -17.62 -9.49 -6.85
C PRO A 83 -16.17 -9.77 -7.28
N PHE A 84 -15.20 -9.04 -6.74
CA PHE A 84 -13.79 -9.23 -7.04
C PHE A 84 -12.87 -8.91 -5.86
N GLN A 85 -11.60 -9.26 -6.02
CA GLN A 85 -10.53 -8.91 -5.08
C GLN A 85 -9.65 -7.83 -5.70
N LEU A 86 -9.37 -6.77 -4.93
CA LEU A 86 -8.43 -5.72 -5.28
C LEU A 86 -7.16 -5.92 -4.46
N VAL A 87 -6.04 -6.14 -5.13
CA VAL A 87 -4.72 -6.22 -4.52
C VAL A 87 -3.98 -4.93 -4.86
N GLU A 88 -3.44 -4.24 -3.85
CA GLU A 88 -2.64 -3.03 -4.03
C GLU A 88 -1.24 -3.27 -3.49
N LEU A 89 -0.24 -3.02 -4.35
CA LEU A 89 1.17 -3.19 -4.03
C LEU A 89 1.77 -1.84 -3.65
N GLY A 90 2.27 -1.74 -2.42
CA GLY A 90 2.78 -0.49 -1.85
C GLY A 90 1.65 0.49 -1.59
N SER A 91 0.69 0.07 -0.76
CA SER A 91 -0.54 0.84 -0.53
C SER A 91 -0.31 2.17 0.16
N GLY A 92 0.78 2.32 0.94
CA GLY A 92 1.01 3.52 1.74
C GLY A 92 -0.21 3.88 2.59
N ASP A 93 -0.67 5.12 2.48
CA ASP A 93 -1.88 5.62 3.16
C ASP A 93 -3.20 5.31 2.41
N GLY A 94 -3.13 4.62 1.27
CA GLY A 94 -4.27 4.22 0.46
C GLY A 94 -5.10 5.37 -0.11
N GLY A 95 -4.63 6.63 -0.06
CA GLY A 95 -5.45 7.80 -0.39
C GLY A 95 -6.04 7.76 -1.81
N LYS A 96 -5.30 7.23 -2.78
CA LYS A 96 -5.77 7.05 -4.17
C LYS A 96 -6.81 5.94 -4.25
N THR A 97 -6.53 4.81 -3.62
CA THR A 97 -7.43 3.66 -3.60
C THR A 97 -8.73 3.97 -2.89
N GLN A 98 -8.74 4.83 -1.87
CA GLN A 98 -9.98 5.30 -1.26
C GLN A 98 -10.97 5.93 -2.25
N ILE A 99 -10.49 6.62 -3.30
CA ILE A 99 -11.34 7.18 -4.37
C ILE A 99 -12.03 6.05 -5.15
N LEU A 100 -11.31 4.95 -5.38
CA LEU A 100 -11.82 3.75 -6.02
C LEU A 100 -12.82 3.01 -5.12
N LEU A 101 -12.45 2.76 -3.86
CA LEU A 101 -13.30 2.09 -2.87
C LEU A 101 -14.63 2.82 -2.70
N GLU A 102 -14.62 4.15 -2.59
CA GLU A 102 -15.83 4.95 -2.47
C GLU A 102 -16.79 4.73 -3.64
N ASN A 103 -16.29 4.74 -4.88
CA ASN A 103 -17.12 4.53 -6.05
C ASN A 103 -17.68 3.10 -6.15
N ILE A 104 -16.89 2.10 -5.77
CA ILE A 104 -17.31 0.68 -5.78
C ILE A 104 -18.37 0.43 -4.72
N VAL A 105 -18.16 0.94 -3.50
CA VAL A 105 -19.13 0.83 -2.38
C VAL A 105 -20.45 1.50 -2.75
N ASN A 106 -20.41 2.68 -3.37
CA ASN A 106 -21.63 3.38 -3.82
C ASN A 106 -22.42 2.59 -4.88
N LYS A 107 -21.73 1.81 -5.73
CA LYS A 107 -22.36 0.90 -6.70
C LYS A 107 -22.82 -0.43 -6.08
N LYS A 108 -22.59 -0.65 -4.78
CA LYS A 108 -22.92 -1.88 -4.04
C LYS A 108 -22.28 -3.13 -4.64
N ILE A 109 -21.10 -2.97 -5.24
CA ILE A 109 -20.31 -4.10 -5.74
C ILE A 109 -19.55 -4.69 -4.55
N ASN A 110 -19.58 -6.02 -4.40
CA ASN A 110 -18.89 -6.70 -3.32
C ASN A 110 -17.38 -6.73 -3.59
N LEU A 111 -16.59 -6.18 -2.68
CA LEU A 111 -15.15 -6.01 -2.85
C LEU A 111 -14.41 -6.54 -1.63
N GLN A 112 -13.37 -7.33 -1.89
CA GLN A 112 -12.35 -7.64 -0.89
C GLN A 112 -11.07 -6.90 -1.28
N TYR A 113 -10.56 -6.07 -0.39
CA TYR A 113 -9.38 -5.26 -0.61
C TYR A 113 -8.21 -5.80 0.20
N TYR A 114 -7.07 -5.95 -0.46
CA TYR A 114 -5.82 -6.49 0.06
C TYR A 114 -4.71 -5.46 -0.17
N PRO A 115 -4.55 -4.46 0.72
CA PRO A 115 -3.38 -3.60 0.72
C PRO A 115 -2.16 -4.38 1.19
N ILE A 116 -1.06 -4.29 0.43
CA ILE A 116 0.24 -4.89 0.73
C ILE A 116 1.26 -3.76 0.89
N ASP A 117 1.94 -3.72 2.03
CA ASP A 117 3.01 -2.75 2.28
C ASP A 117 4.05 -3.32 3.25
N ILE A 118 5.31 -2.90 3.09
CA ILE A 118 6.39 -3.27 4.02
C ILE A 118 6.26 -2.53 5.36
N SER A 119 5.61 -1.37 5.36
CA SER A 119 5.38 -0.54 6.54
C SER A 119 4.14 -1.02 7.30
N GLU A 120 4.38 -1.68 8.45
CA GLU A 120 3.30 -2.09 9.36
C GLU A 120 2.43 -0.90 9.79
N GLY A 121 3.06 0.23 10.13
CA GLY A 121 2.36 1.44 10.55
C GLY A 121 1.43 2.00 9.47
N ALA A 122 1.81 1.92 8.19
CA ALA A 122 0.96 2.33 7.08
C ALA A 122 -0.27 1.43 6.95
N ILE A 123 -0.08 0.10 6.99
CA ILE A 123 -1.17 -0.88 6.92
C ILE A 123 -2.14 -0.73 8.09
N VAL A 124 -1.63 -0.62 9.32
CA VAL A 124 -2.49 -0.46 10.52
C VAL A 124 -3.34 0.79 10.39
N SER A 125 -2.72 1.93 10.05
CA SER A 125 -3.42 3.20 9.89
C SER A 125 -4.49 3.14 8.80
N LEU A 126 -4.16 2.57 7.64
CA LEU A 126 -5.08 2.41 6.51
C LEU A 126 -6.28 1.51 6.87
N VAL A 127 -6.04 0.37 7.51
CA VAL A 127 -7.11 -0.57 7.91
C VAL A 127 -8.04 0.08 8.93
N GLU A 128 -7.51 0.82 9.90
CA GLU A 128 -8.30 1.54 10.90
C GLU A 128 -9.15 2.66 10.27
N GLU A 129 -8.57 3.44 9.35
CA GLU A 129 -9.28 4.49 8.62
C GLU A 129 -10.43 3.91 7.78
N LEU A 130 -10.15 2.86 7.01
CA LEU A 130 -11.16 2.20 6.18
C LEU A 130 -12.25 1.54 7.02
N LYS A 131 -11.90 0.98 8.18
CA LYS A 131 -12.87 0.42 9.12
C LYS A 131 -13.83 1.49 9.60
N SER A 132 -13.31 2.62 10.10
CA SER A 132 -14.11 3.76 10.56
C SER A 132 -15.09 4.26 9.48
N LYS A 133 -14.65 4.29 8.21
CA LYS A 133 -15.45 4.80 7.09
C LYS A 133 -16.45 3.80 6.52
N TYR A 134 -16.12 2.50 6.52
CA TYR A 134 -16.83 1.49 5.73
C TYR A 134 -17.30 0.25 6.50
N GLU A 135 -17.21 0.23 7.84
CA GLU A 135 -17.64 -0.93 8.65
C GLU A 135 -19.09 -1.37 8.41
N ASN A 136 -19.96 -0.42 8.07
CA ASN A 136 -21.39 -0.66 7.80
C ASN A 136 -21.69 -0.99 6.34
N THR A 137 -20.68 -1.35 5.55
CA THR A 137 -20.81 -1.65 4.11
C THR A 137 -20.40 -3.10 3.80
N THR A 138 -20.49 -3.49 2.52
CA THR A 138 -20.04 -4.81 2.07
C THR A 138 -18.53 -4.94 1.92
N LEU A 139 -17.77 -3.85 2.10
CA LEU A 139 -16.31 -3.85 1.95
C LEU A 139 -15.67 -4.76 3.01
N LYS A 140 -14.72 -5.58 2.57
CA LYS A 140 -13.80 -6.31 3.45
C LYS A 140 -12.38 -5.88 3.15
N VAL A 141 -11.58 -5.69 4.18
CA VAL A 141 -10.17 -5.29 4.07
C VAL A 141 -9.31 -6.28 4.85
N ASN A 142 -8.31 -6.84 4.18
CA ASN A 142 -7.31 -7.71 4.80
C ASN A 142 -5.92 -7.16 4.46
N GLY A 143 -5.37 -6.36 5.36
CA GLY A 143 -4.04 -5.78 5.20
C GLY A 143 -2.92 -6.82 5.35
N LEU A 144 -1.92 -6.73 4.49
CA LEU A 144 -0.79 -7.64 4.45
C LEU A 144 0.49 -6.83 4.67
N VAL A 145 1.16 -7.07 5.79
CA VAL A 145 2.46 -6.46 6.06
C VAL A 145 3.54 -7.39 5.56
N GLY A 146 4.29 -6.94 4.55
CA GLY A 146 5.33 -7.73 3.90
C GLY A 146 5.80 -7.09 2.59
N ASP A 147 6.84 -7.66 1.99
CA ASP A 147 7.26 -7.24 0.65
C ASP A 147 6.30 -7.75 -0.44
N TYR A 148 6.51 -7.30 -1.68
CA TYR A 148 5.64 -7.64 -2.81
C TYR A 148 5.70 -9.11 -3.22
N PHE A 149 6.79 -9.82 -2.91
CA PHE A 149 6.97 -11.22 -3.28
C PHE A 149 6.30 -12.15 -2.30
N VAL A 150 6.30 -11.81 -1.01
CA VAL A 150 5.62 -12.58 0.05
C VAL A 150 4.12 -12.28 0.04
N GLY A 151 3.72 -11.06 -0.34
CA GLY A 151 2.32 -10.64 -0.37
C GLY A 151 1.47 -11.15 -1.55
N LEU A 152 2.09 -11.63 -2.63
CA LEU A 152 1.43 -12.16 -3.84
C LEU A 152 1.41 -13.70 -3.86
#